data_AF-A0A1N6Z6A7-F1
#
_entry.id   AF-A0A1N6Z6A7-F1
#
_cell.length_a   1.000
_cell.length_b   1.000
_cell.length_c   1.000
_cell.angle_alpha   90.00
_cell.angle_beta   90.00
_cell.angle_gamma   90.00
#
_symmetry.space_group_name_H-M   'P 1'
#
loop_
_entity.id
_entity.type
_entity.pdbx_description
1 polymer ?
#
loop_
_entity_poly.entity_id
_entity_poly.type
_entity_poly.pdbx_seq_one_letter_code
_entity_poly.pdbx_strand_id
1 'polypeptide(L)' 'MQTIRDPLTAYNERVKLFANFLNATALGLIGFAVLRPLTESLSNASLSTLWWGATGLAIHGVSHYIMGRIRKEVKE' A
#
# COMPACT_ATOMS: atom_id res chain seq x y z
N MET A 1 19.43 8.34 -32.16
CA MET A 1 18.89 7.16 -31.46
C MET A 1 17.48 7.50 -30.99
N GLN A 2 16.44 6.95 -31.61
CA GLN A 2 15.11 7.01 -31.02
C GLN A 2 15.06 5.96 -29.91
N THR A 3 15.03 6.41 -28.66
CA THR A 3 14.75 5.57 -27.51
C THR A 3 13.28 5.18 -27.59
N ILE A 4 12.97 4.07 -28.28
CA ILE A 4 11.63 3.51 -28.29
C ILE A 4 11.30 3.20 -26.83
N ARG A 5 10.34 3.95 -26.26
CA ARG A 5 9.88 3.73 -24.89
C ARG A 5 9.21 2.36 -24.86
N ASP A 6 9.74 1.46 -24.05
CA ASP A 6 9.10 0.18 -23.80
C ASP A 6 7.76 0.42 -23.07
N PRO A 7 6.62 0.10 -23.71
CA PRO A 7 5.30 0.29 -23.10
C PRO A 7 5.10 -0.57 -21.84
N LEU A 8 5.79 -1.72 -21.71
CA LEU A 8 5.65 -2.58 -20.53
C LEU A 8 6.34 -1.97 -19.31
N THR A 9 7.54 -1.41 -19.49
CA THR A 9 8.23 -0.64 -18.45
C THR A 9 7.37 0.51 -17.94
N ALA A 10 6.78 1.30 -18.84
CA ALA A 10 5.91 2.42 -18.46
C ALA A 10 4.66 1.96 -17.70
N TYR A 11 4.07 0.82 -18.08
CA TYR A 11 2.96 0.22 -17.34
C TYR A 11 3.39 -0.24 -15.94
N ASN A 12 4.52 -0.95 -15.84
CA ASN A 12 5.06 -1.43 -14.57
C ASN A 12 5.36 -0.29 -13.59
N GLU A 13 5.88 0.84 -14.05
CA GLU A 13 6.08 2.03 -13.23
C GLU A 13 4.77 2.57 -12.65
N ARG A 14 3.71 2.66 -13.47
CA ARG A 14 2.39 3.08 -13.01
C ARG A 14 1.80 2.13 -11.97
N VAL A 15 1.94 0.82 -12.19
CA VAL A 15 1.47 -0.19 -11.23
C VAL A 15 2.27 -0.11 -9.92
N LYS A 16 3.59 0.12 -9.99
CA LYS A 16 4.42 0.35 -8.79
C LYS A 16 3.96 1.59 -8.01
N LEU A 17 3.72 2.70 -8.71
CA LEU A 17 3.22 3.93 -8.08
C LEU A 17 1.87 3.69 -7.39
N PHE A 18 0.96 2.98 -8.05
CA PHE A 18 -0.33 2.62 -7.47
C PHE A 18 -0.21 1.71 -6.25
N ALA A 19 0.62 0.66 -6.31
CA ALA A 19 0.87 -0.22 -5.18
C ALA A 19 1.48 0.56 -3.99
N ASN A 20 2.43 1.46 -4.25
CA ASN A 20 3.01 2.31 -3.21
C ASN A 20 2.00 3.29 -2.61
N PHE A 21 1.09 3.84 -3.42
CA PHE A 21 -0.01 4.66 -2.93
C PHE A 21 -0.91 3.87 -1.97
N LEU A 22 -1.35 2.67 -2.36
CA LEU A 22 -2.14 1.80 -1.50
C LEU A 22 -1.41 1.47 -0.19
N ASN A 23 -0.11 1.18 -0.26
CA ASN A 23 0.71 0.91 0.91
C ASN A 23 0.76 2.12 1.86
N ALA A 24 0.97 3.33 1.33
CA ALA A 24 1.01 4.55 2.14
C ALA A 24 -0.33 4.82 2.83
N THR A 25 -1.46 4.67 2.10
CA THR A 25 -2.79 4.78 2.69
C THR A 25 -3.02 3.75 3.78
N ALA A 26 -2.63 2.49 3.54
CA ALA A 26 -2.74 1.42 4.51
C ALA A 26 -1.97 1.71 5.82
N LEU A 27 -0.73 2.20 5.70
CA LEU A 27 0.06 2.61 6.86
C LEU A 27 -0.58 3.78 7.62
N GLY A 28 -1.23 4.72 6.91
CA GLY A 28 -2.01 5.77 7.54
C GLY A 28 -3.19 5.23 8.37
N LEU A 29 -3.93 4.25 7.85
CA LEU A 29 -5.05 3.62 8.56
C LEU A 29 -4.60 2.80 9.77
N ILE A 30 -3.55 1.98 9.60
CA ILE A 30 -2.94 1.22 10.70
C ILE A 30 -2.41 2.19 11.76
N GLY A 31 -1.71 3.24 11.34
CA GLY A 31 -1.21 4.29 12.21
C GLY A 31 -2.33 4.95 13.00
N PHE A 32 -3.44 5.34 12.36
CA PHE A 32 -4.59 5.91 13.05
C PHE A 32 -5.19 4.96 14.09
N ALA A 33 -5.34 3.68 13.74
CA ALA A 33 -5.87 2.67 14.65
C ALA A 33 -5.00 2.47 15.90
N VAL A 34 -3.68 2.61 15.77
CA VAL A 34 -2.73 2.46 16.89
C VAL A 34 -2.55 3.77 17.67
N LEU A 35 -2.34 4.88 16.97
CA LEU A 35 -1.97 6.15 17.59
C LEU A 35 -3.15 6.74 18.36
N ARG A 36 -4.37 6.73 17.82
CA ARG A 36 -5.52 7.40 18.44
C ARG A 36 -5.79 6.92 19.88
N PRO A 37 -5.85 5.61 20.18
CA PRO A 37 -6.00 5.16 21.57
C PRO A 37 -4.81 5.49 22.46
N LEU A 38 -3.60 5.50 21.90
CA LEU A 38 -2.37 5.74 22.65
C LEU A 38 -2.14 7.23 22.96
N THR A 39 -2.62 8.14 22.11
CA THR A 39 -2.40 9.58 22.26
C THR A 39 -3.58 10.33 22.88
N GLU A 40 -4.82 9.87 22.63
CA GLU A 40 -6.02 10.56 23.14
C GLU A 40 -6.56 9.91 24.41
N SER A 41 -6.94 8.62 24.34
CA SER A 41 -7.49 7.86 25.47
C SER A 41 -7.59 6.38 25.11
N LEU A 42 -7.24 5.51 26.05
CA LEU A 42 -7.41 4.06 25.89
C LEU A 42 -8.87 3.63 25.68
N SER A 43 -9.85 4.44 26.09
CA SER A 43 -11.27 4.20 25.80
C SER A 43 -11.58 4.25 24.29
N ASN A 44 -10.71 4.85 23.48
CA ASN A 44 -10.84 4.85 22.03
C ASN A 44 -10.42 3.51 21.39
N ALA A 45 -9.88 2.55 22.16
CA ALA A 45 -9.65 1.17 21.69
C ALA A 45 -10.99 0.42 21.55
N SER A 46 -11.74 0.79 20.52
CA SER A 46 -13.10 0.31 20.24
C SER A 46 -13.13 -0.61 19.01
N LEU A 47 -14.30 -1.19 18.75
CA LEU A 47 -14.54 -1.98 17.54
C LEU A 47 -14.30 -1.17 16.25
N SER A 48 -14.57 0.14 16.28
CA SER A 48 -14.28 1.03 15.15
C SER A 48 -12.78 1.08 14.84
N THR A 49 -11.95 1.20 15.90
CA THR A 49 -10.48 1.21 15.79
C THR A 49 -9.96 -0.11 15.24
N LEU A 50 -10.55 -1.24 15.66
CA LEU A 50 -10.23 -2.55 15.10
C LEU A 50 -10.52 -2.60 13.59
N TRP A 51 -11.65 -2.06 13.14
CA TRP A 51 -11.99 -2.00 11.71
C TRP A 51 -11.02 -1.16 10.90
N TRP A 52 -10.56 -0.02 11.43
CA TRP A 52 -9.53 0.79 10.77
C TRP A 52 -8.22 0.03 10.62
N GLY A 53 -7.78 -0.65 11.68
CA GLY A 53 -6.56 -1.47 11.67
C GLY A 53 -6.67 -2.65 10.71
N ALA A 54 -7.78 -3.39 10.75
CA ALA A 54 -8.04 -4.53 9.86
C ALA A 54 -8.12 -4.12 8.39
N THR A 55 -8.81 -3.02 8.09
CA THR A 55 -8.90 -2.46 6.73
C THR A 55 -7.53 -2.04 6.23
N GLY A 56 -6.75 -1.34 7.08
CA GLY A 56 -5.38 -0.98 6.77
C GLY A 56 -4.50 -2.21 6.48
N LEU A 57 -4.56 -3.25 7.31
CA LEU A 57 -3.83 -4.51 7.10
C LEU A 57 -4.23 -5.20 5.79
N ALA A 58 -5.52 -5.24 5.47
CA ALA A 58 -5.99 -5.82 4.21
C ALA A 58 -5.42 -5.06 3.00
N ILE A 59 -5.49 -3.73 3.01
CA ILE A 59 -4.94 -2.89 1.92
C ILE A 59 -3.41 -3.02 1.85
N HIS A 60 -2.73 -3.09 2.99
CA HIS A 60 -1.28 -3.31 3.07
C HIS A 60 -0.91 -4.63 2.38
N GLY A 61 -1.63 -5.72 2.68
CA GLY A 61 -1.47 -7.01 2.03
C GLY A 61 -1.70 -6.95 0.52
N VAL A 62 -2.76 -6.25 0.07
CA VAL A 62 -3.05 -6.05 -1.36
C VAL A 62 -1.93 -5.30 -2.06
N SER A 63 -1.37 -4.26 -1.43
CA SER A 63 -0.26 -3.49 -2.01
C SER A 63 0.99 -4.35 -2.25
N HIS A 64 1.32 -5.21 -1.28
CA HIS A 64 2.43 -6.16 -1.39
C HIS A 64 2.14 -7.26 -2.41
N TYR A 65 0.91 -7.75 -2.47
CA TYR A 65 0.49 -8.69 -3.49
C TYR A 65 0.69 -8.11 -4.88
N ILE A 66 0.23 -6.88 -5.15
CA ILE A 66 0.44 -6.21 -6.44
C ILE A 66 1.94 -6.09 -6.73
N MET A 67 2.73 -5.58 -5.79
CA MET A 67 4.18 -5.41 -5.97
C MET A 67 4.89 -6.73 -6.30
N GLY A 68 4.55 -7.82 -5.61
CA GLY A 68 5.13 -9.15 -5.83
C GLY A 68 4.73 -9.78 -7.16
N ARG A 69 3.67 -9.30 -7.81
CA ARG A 69 3.23 -9.77 -9.13
C ARG A 69 3.86 -9.01 -10.30
N ILE A 70 4.55 -7.89 -10.04
CA ILE A 70 5.29 -7.15 -11.06
C ILE A 70 6.55 -7.94 -11.41
N ARG A 71 6.58 -8.52 -12.61
CA ARG A 71 7.76 -9.21 -13.12
C ARG A 71 8.74 -8.20 -13.70
N LYS A 72 10.05 -8.36 -13.41
CA LYS A 72 11.09 -7.69 -14.20
C LYS A 72 11.06 -8.26 -15.61
N GLU A 73 11.16 -7.38 -16.61
CA GLU A 73 11.63 -7.83 -17.91
C GLU A 73 13.02 -8.43 -17.72
N VAL A 74 13.17 -9.71 -18.07
CA VAL A 74 14.48 -10.33 -18.18
C VAL A 74 15.10 -9.71 -19.43
N LYS A 75 16.02 -8.76 -19.24
CA LYS A 75 16.92 -8.35 -20.31
C LYS A 75 17.79 -9.57 -20.63
N GLU A 76 17.47 -10.28 -21.70
CA GLU A 76 18.45 -11.08 -22.45
C GLU A 76 19.40 -10.17 -23.22
#